data_AF-A3DPQ4-F1
#
_entry.id   AF-A3DPQ4-F1
#
_cell.length_a   1.000
_cell.length_b   1.000
_cell.length_c   1.000
_cell.angle_alpha   90.00
_cell.angle_beta   90.00
_cell.angle_gamma   90.00
#
_symmetry.space_group_name_H-M   'P 1'
#
loop_
_entity.id
_entity.type
_entity.pdbx_description
1 polymer ?
#
loop_
_entity_poly.entity_id
_entity_poly.type
_entity_poly.pdbx_seq_one_letter_code
_entity_poly.pdbx_strand_id
1 'polypeptide(L)'
;MGADIRYESNVDGAKRLPPTLAGEVEPSFVVVGNIPLVLRESLLPKVLEYGTRFVEATKRKLPPGIIGPFSLESIITEDLEVKVFEFSGRIVAGTNLYIHGSPYSLLYWDEPMSMGRRKARKLKLAISKNLLELVVT
;
A
#
# COMPACT_ATOMS: atom_id res chain seq x y z
N MET A 1 -7.13 -2.64 -1.45
CA MET A 1 -6.47 -2.76 -0.14
C MET A 1 -5.59 -3.98 -0.25
N GLY A 2 -4.38 -3.96 0.27
CA GLY A 2 -3.46 -5.06 0.07
C GLY A 2 -2.10 -4.74 0.64
N ALA A 3 -1.22 -5.73 0.57
CA ALA A 3 0.20 -5.58 0.75
C ALA A 3 0.86 -6.25 -0.45
N ASP A 4 1.94 -5.68 -0.95
CA ASP A 4 2.69 -6.20 -2.09
C ASP A 4 4.18 -5.94 -1.89
N ILE A 5 5.01 -6.74 -2.56
CA ILE A 5 6.44 -6.50 -2.63
C ILE A 5 6.65 -5.65 -3.88
N ARG A 6 7.33 -4.51 -3.74
CA ARG A 6 7.87 -3.80 -4.90
C ARG A 6 8.96 -4.65 -5.51
N TYR A 7 8.78 -5.02 -6.77
CA TYR A 7 9.80 -5.70 -7.53
C TYR A 7 10.65 -4.65 -8.24
N GLU A 8 11.90 -4.56 -7.83
CA GLU A 8 12.87 -3.57 -8.27
C GLU A 8 13.87 -4.21 -9.23
N SER A 9 14.53 -3.39 -10.05
CA SER A 9 15.26 -3.84 -11.23
C SER A 9 16.37 -4.87 -10.98
N ASN A 10 17.64 -4.45 -10.86
CA ASN A 10 18.74 -5.39 -10.68
C ASN A 10 18.96 -5.78 -9.21
N VAL A 11 18.49 -4.99 -8.23
CA VAL A 11 18.67 -5.30 -6.80
C VAL A 11 17.95 -6.57 -6.39
N ASP A 12 16.73 -6.80 -6.88
CA ASP A 12 16.02 -8.07 -6.68
C ASP A 12 16.58 -9.22 -7.53
N GLY A 13 17.29 -8.92 -8.62
CA GLY A 13 18.00 -9.91 -9.41
C GLY A 13 19.29 -10.37 -8.72
N ALA A 14 19.99 -9.46 -8.04
CA ALA A 14 21.29 -9.70 -7.40
C ALA A 14 21.23 -10.81 -6.35
N LYS A 15 20.08 -10.98 -5.66
CA LYS A 15 19.87 -12.08 -4.70
C LYS A 15 19.92 -13.49 -5.32
N ARG A 16 19.87 -13.61 -6.65
CA ARG A 16 19.98 -14.87 -7.38
C ARG A 16 21.40 -15.16 -7.87
N LEU A 17 22.32 -14.20 -7.73
CA LEU A 17 23.72 -14.36 -8.13
C LEU A 17 24.54 -14.99 -7.00
N PRO A 18 25.62 -15.74 -7.33
CA PRO A 18 26.62 -16.11 -6.34
C PRO A 18 27.17 -14.86 -5.63
N PRO A 19 27.50 -14.93 -4.32
CA PRO A 19 28.01 -13.78 -3.56
C PRO A 19 29.22 -13.09 -4.20
N THR A 20 30.06 -13.84 -4.91
CA THR A 20 31.23 -13.34 -5.63
C THR A 20 30.87 -12.38 -6.77
N LEU A 21 29.71 -12.56 -7.40
CA LEU A 21 29.23 -11.73 -8.53
C LEU A 21 28.24 -10.66 -8.07
N ALA A 22 27.53 -10.89 -6.97
CA ALA A 22 26.55 -9.93 -6.45
C ALA A 22 27.19 -8.59 -6.06
N GLY A 23 28.42 -8.61 -5.52
CA GLY A 23 29.16 -7.40 -5.14
C GLY A 23 29.71 -6.59 -6.32
N GLU A 24 29.68 -7.13 -7.54
CA GLU A 24 30.16 -6.44 -8.75
C GLU A 24 29.03 -5.65 -9.45
N VAL A 25 27.79 -5.77 -8.99
CA VAL A 25 26.62 -5.12 -9.58
C VAL A 25 26.20 -3.93 -8.73
N GLU A 26 26.27 -2.72 -9.30
CA GLU A 26 25.73 -1.51 -8.68
C GLU A 26 24.20 -1.61 -8.53
N PRO A 27 23.65 -1.50 -7.31
CA PRO A 27 22.22 -1.70 -7.08
C PRO A 27 21.38 -0.54 -7.63
N SER A 28 20.29 -0.89 -8.29
CA SER A 28 19.28 -0.01 -8.87
C SER A 28 17.90 -0.43 -8.37
N PHE A 29 17.19 0.54 -7.81
CA PHE A 29 15.88 0.38 -7.18
C PHE A 29 14.74 0.83 -8.11
N VAL A 30 14.99 0.86 -9.42
CA VAL A 30 13.93 1.18 -10.40
C VAL A 30 12.82 0.13 -10.28
N VAL A 31 11.61 0.58 -9.93
CA VAL A 31 10.44 -0.29 -9.80
C VAL A 31 10.02 -0.79 -11.18
N VAL A 32 10.00 -2.11 -11.36
CA VAL A 32 9.60 -2.78 -12.61
C VAL A 32 8.34 -3.62 -12.46
N GLY A 33 7.87 -3.86 -11.24
CA GLY A 33 6.63 -4.57 -10.99
C GLY A 33 6.25 -4.69 -9.52
N ASN A 34 5.25 -5.52 -9.25
CA ASN A 34 4.74 -5.80 -7.91
C ASN A 34 4.45 -7.29 -7.79
N ILE A 35 4.68 -7.86 -6.61
CA ILE A 35 4.40 -9.27 -6.30
C ILE A 35 3.36 -9.31 -5.17
N PRO A 36 2.28 -10.10 -5.29
CA PRO A 36 1.26 -10.17 -4.27
C PRO A 36 1.83 -10.83 -3.00
N LEU A 37 1.50 -10.27 -1.84
CA LEU A 37 1.79 -10.90 -0.56
C LEU A 37 0.61 -10.81 0.40
N VAL A 38 0.64 -11.65 1.42
CA VAL A 38 -0.13 -11.46 2.65
C VAL A 38 0.84 -11.38 3.81
N LEU A 39 0.60 -10.44 4.70
CA LEU A 39 1.36 -10.29 5.94
C LEU A 39 0.99 -11.42 6.90
N ARG A 40 1.96 -11.82 7.72
CA ARG A 40 1.70 -12.60 8.93
C ARG A 40 0.63 -11.87 9.76
N GLU A 41 -0.41 -12.57 10.18
CA GLU A 41 -1.60 -11.96 10.81
C GLU A 41 -1.26 -11.11 12.04
N SER A 42 -0.29 -11.54 12.84
CA SER A 42 0.17 -10.81 14.03
C SER A 42 0.76 -9.42 13.73
N LEU A 43 1.11 -9.12 12.48
CA LEU A 43 1.57 -7.80 12.04
C LEU A 43 0.43 -6.83 11.72
N LEU A 44 -0.79 -7.34 11.43
CA LEU A 44 -1.91 -6.52 10.99
C LEU A 44 -2.32 -5.44 12.00
N PRO A 45 -2.38 -5.72 13.33
CA PRO A 45 -2.69 -4.67 14.30
C PRO A 45 -1.70 -3.51 14.25
N LYS A 46 -0.40 -3.80 14.09
CA LYS A 46 0.65 -2.77 14.03
C LYS A 46 0.55 -1.92 12.76
N VAL A 47 0.34 -2.54 11.60
CA VAL A 47 0.18 -1.83 10.32
C VAL A 47 -1.08 -0.96 10.32
N LEU A 48 -2.19 -1.45 10.89
CA LEU A 48 -3.42 -0.67 11.04
C LEU A 48 -3.27 0.51 12.02
N GLU A 49 -2.53 0.31 13.12
CA GLU A 49 -2.18 1.39 14.05
C GLU A 49 -1.42 2.50 13.33
N TYR A 50 -0.42 2.14 12.52
CA TYR A 50 0.39 3.10 11.76
C TYR A 50 -0.46 3.86 10.74
N GLY A 51 -1.33 3.17 10.00
CA GLY A 51 -2.27 3.80 9.07
C GLY A 51 -3.20 4.79 9.77
N THR A 52 -3.74 4.42 10.94
CA THR A 52 -4.61 5.29 11.74
C THR A 52 -3.86 6.53 12.21
N ARG A 53 -2.67 6.35 12.79
CA ARG A 53 -1.82 7.45 13.24
C ARG A 53 -1.42 8.38 12.09
N PHE A 54 -1.16 7.83 10.91
CA PHE A 54 -0.86 8.61 9.71
C PHE A 54 -2.06 9.48 9.31
N VAL A 55 -3.26 8.90 9.24
CA VAL A 55 -4.50 9.64 8.94
C VAL A 55 -4.72 10.77 9.95
N GLU A 56 -4.62 10.49 11.25
CA GLU A 56 -4.79 11.52 12.30
C GLU A 56 -3.71 12.61 12.25
N ALA A 57 -2.47 12.23 11.97
CA ALA A 57 -1.39 13.19 11.79
C ALA A 57 -1.64 14.10 10.57
N THR A 58 -2.10 13.56 9.44
CA THR A 58 -2.40 14.35 8.24
C THR A 58 -3.59 15.29 8.48
N LYS A 59 -4.65 14.86 9.15
CA LYS A 59 -5.79 15.73 9.51
C LYS A 59 -5.35 16.94 10.33
N ARG A 60 -4.48 16.73 11.30
CA ARG A 60 -3.98 17.80 12.18
C ARG A 60 -2.99 18.73 11.48
N LYS A 61 -2.07 18.19 10.67
CA LYS A 61 -0.96 18.96 10.08
C LYS A 61 -1.28 19.52 8.70
N LEU A 62 -2.19 18.89 7.96
CA LEU A 62 -2.50 19.17 6.55
C LEU A 62 -4.01 19.05 6.30
N PRO A 63 -4.88 19.92 6.88
CA PRO A 63 -6.32 19.85 6.66
C PRO A 63 -6.69 19.88 5.16
N PRO A 64 -7.68 19.07 4.70
CA PRO A 64 -8.59 18.22 5.48
C PRO A 64 -7.99 16.87 5.95
N GLY A 65 -6.71 16.64 5.68
CA GLY A 65 -6.02 15.37 5.84
C GLY A 65 -6.05 14.55 4.56
N ILE A 66 -5.62 13.30 4.65
CA ILE A 66 -5.61 12.43 3.49
C ILE A 66 -7.03 11.95 3.13
N ILE A 67 -7.41 12.13 1.86
CA ILE A 67 -8.70 11.69 1.31
C ILE A 67 -8.46 10.56 0.31
N GLY A 68 -9.04 9.40 0.60
CA GLY A 68 -8.95 8.24 -0.28
C GLY A 68 -7.74 7.34 0.02
N PRO A 69 -7.18 6.65 -0.98
CA PRO A 69 -6.14 5.67 -0.77
C PRO A 69 -4.77 6.29 -0.50
N PHE A 70 -3.99 5.58 0.29
CA PHE A 70 -2.57 5.86 0.53
C PHE A 70 -1.83 4.55 0.77
N SER A 71 -0.50 4.63 0.74
CA SER A 71 0.39 3.51 1.04
C SER A 71 1.46 3.94 2.02
N LEU A 72 1.76 3.10 3.01
CA LEU A 72 2.96 3.21 3.84
C LEU A 72 3.94 2.15 3.35
N GLU A 73 5.13 2.59 2.99
CA GLU A 73 6.13 1.76 2.33
C GLU A 73 7.20 1.44 3.36
N SER A 74 7.36 0.15 3.61
CA SER A 74 8.06 -0.31 4.80
C SER A 74 8.83 -1.59 4.55
N ILE A 75 9.85 -1.77 5.38
CA ILE A 75 10.49 -3.07 5.60
C ILE A 75 10.00 -3.66 6.92
N ILE A 76 10.05 -4.98 7.02
CA ILE A 76 9.80 -5.71 8.27
C ILE A 76 11.11 -6.39 8.66
N THR A 77 11.62 -6.08 9.85
CA THR A 77 12.86 -6.68 10.36
C THR A 77 12.62 -8.12 10.82
N GLU A 78 13.71 -8.85 11.12
CA GLU A 78 13.64 -10.19 11.70
C GLU A 78 12.89 -10.23 13.06
N ASP A 79 12.99 -9.14 13.82
CA ASP A 79 12.27 -8.92 15.09
C ASP A 79 10.80 -8.48 14.91
N LEU A 80 10.28 -8.54 13.67
CA LEU A 80 8.92 -8.13 13.30
C LEU A 80 8.63 -6.63 13.51
N GLU A 81 9.67 -5.79 13.51
CA GLU A 81 9.48 -4.34 13.54
C GLU A 81 9.16 -3.80 12.15
N VAL A 82 8.11 -2.98 12.05
CA VAL A 82 7.74 -2.28 10.82
C VAL A 82 8.48 -0.95 10.76
N LYS A 83 9.37 -0.78 9.78
CA LYS A 83 10.09 0.48 9.54
C LYS A 83 9.60 1.12 8.25
N VAL A 84 8.84 2.21 8.37
CA VAL A 84 8.33 2.98 7.22
C VAL A 84 9.42 3.92 6.74
N PHE A 85 9.75 3.86 5.45
CA PHE A 85 10.77 4.71 4.82
C PHE A 85 10.17 5.71 3.82
N GLU A 86 9.00 5.40 3.25
CA GLU A 86 8.29 6.28 2.31
C GLU A 86 6.77 6.16 2.52
N PHE A 87 6.02 7.16 2.05
CA PHE A 87 4.58 7.04 1.89
C PHE A 87 4.11 7.62 0.56
N SER A 88 3.03 7.07 0.03
CA SER A 88 2.32 7.63 -1.11
C SER A 88 0.96 8.13 -0.67
N GLY A 89 0.71 9.43 -0.82
CA GLY A 89 -0.57 10.07 -0.49
C GLY A 89 -1.71 9.77 -1.48
N ARG A 90 -1.57 8.71 -2.29
CA ARG A 90 -2.44 8.36 -3.42
C ARG A 90 -2.47 6.84 -3.63
N ILE A 91 -3.21 6.40 -4.64
CA ILE A 91 -3.17 5.02 -5.13
C ILE A 91 -1.78 4.68 -5.68
N VAL A 92 -1.32 3.45 -5.42
CA VAL A 92 -0.01 2.93 -5.88
C VAL A 92 -0.16 1.75 -6.83
N ALA A 93 0.90 1.47 -7.61
CA ALA A 93 0.93 0.41 -8.63
C ALA A 93 0.64 -0.98 -8.05
N GLY A 94 1.05 -1.26 -6.81
CA GLY A 94 0.77 -2.54 -6.13
C GLY A 94 -0.71 -2.91 -6.06
N THR A 95 -1.61 -1.91 -6.12
CA THR A 95 -3.06 -2.17 -6.16
C THR A 95 -3.55 -2.80 -7.46
N ASN A 96 -2.75 -2.78 -8.54
CA ASN A 96 -3.05 -3.41 -9.83
C ASN A 96 -3.13 -4.94 -9.74
N LEU A 97 -2.47 -5.55 -8.75
CA LEU A 97 -2.55 -6.98 -8.48
C LEU A 97 -3.96 -7.44 -8.06
N TYR A 98 -4.79 -6.49 -7.60
CA TYR A 98 -6.04 -6.78 -6.90
C TYR A 98 -7.26 -6.23 -7.63
N ILE A 99 -7.29 -6.32 -8.97
CA ILE A 99 -8.43 -5.89 -9.80
C ILE A 99 -9.72 -6.65 -9.40
N HIS A 100 -9.60 -7.94 -9.10
CA HIS A 100 -10.71 -8.77 -8.62
C HIS A 100 -10.83 -8.84 -7.09
N GLY A 101 -10.16 -7.93 -6.36
CA GLY A 101 -10.05 -7.96 -4.92
C GLY A 101 -8.74 -8.59 -4.43
N SER A 102 -8.48 -8.44 -3.14
CA SER A 102 -7.37 -9.05 -2.41
C SER A 102 -7.90 -9.93 -1.28
N PRO A 103 -7.06 -10.79 -0.69
CA PRO A 103 -7.43 -11.53 0.52
C PRO A 103 -8.02 -10.62 1.62
N TYR A 104 -7.52 -9.39 1.74
CA TYR A 104 -8.02 -8.42 2.70
C TYR A 104 -9.34 -7.78 2.30
N SER A 105 -9.55 -7.46 1.02
CA SER A 105 -10.81 -6.80 0.61
C SER A 105 -12.01 -7.74 0.72
N LEU A 106 -11.79 -9.04 0.53
CA LEU A 106 -12.83 -10.06 0.66
C LEU A 106 -13.36 -10.19 2.10
N LEU A 107 -12.63 -9.69 3.10
CA LEU A 107 -13.12 -9.63 4.48
C LEU A 107 -14.19 -8.54 4.71
N TYR A 108 -14.33 -7.59 3.78
CA TYR A 108 -15.23 -6.44 3.93
C TYR A 108 -16.36 -6.42 2.91
N TRP A 109 -16.21 -7.11 1.78
CA TRP A 109 -17.18 -7.11 0.69
C TRP A 109 -17.35 -8.51 0.13
N ASP A 110 -18.61 -8.85 -0.16
CA ASP A 110 -19.07 -10.06 -0.84
C ASP A 110 -18.91 -10.00 -2.36
N GLU A 111 -18.19 -9.00 -2.88
CA GLU A 111 -17.94 -8.79 -4.29
C GLU A 111 -16.49 -8.34 -4.56
N PRO A 112 -15.94 -8.61 -5.75
CA PRO A 112 -14.59 -8.18 -6.14
C PRO A 112 -14.36 -6.68 -5.91
N MET A 113 -13.39 -6.32 -5.06
CA MET A 113 -13.15 -4.92 -4.67
C MET A 113 -11.71 -4.46 -4.86
N SER A 114 -11.40 -3.94 -6.06
CA SER A 114 -10.15 -3.23 -6.31
C SER A 114 -10.10 -1.87 -5.61
N MET A 115 -8.90 -1.29 -5.49
CA MET A 115 -8.78 0.07 -4.95
C MET A 115 -9.44 1.12 -5.85
N GLY A 116 -9.40 0.93 -7.17
CA GLY A 116 -10.14 1.77 -8.12
C GLY A 116 -11.65 1.70 -7.89
N ARG A 117 -12.21 0.49 -7.78
CA ARG A 117 -13.64 0.28 -7.48
C ARG A 117 -14.02 0.89 -6.12
N ARG A 118 -13.15 0.77 -5.12
CA ARG A 118 -13.36 1.34 -3.79
C ARG A 118 -13.42 2.86 -3.80
N LYS A 119 -12.58 3.54 -4.60
CA LYS A 119 -12.67 5.00 -4.83
C LYS A 119 -14.00 5.38 -5.48
N ALA A 120 -14.36 4.72 -6.58
CA ALA A 120 -15.62 4.98 -7.29
C ALA A 120 -16.84 4.80 -6.38
N ARG A 121 -16.85 3.75 -5.55
CA ARG A 121 -17.89 3.52 -4.53
C ARG A 121 -17.98 4.66 -3.51
N LYS A 122 -16.84 5.22 -3.05
CA LYS A 122 -16.85 6.36 -2.13
C LYS A 122 -17.50 7.58 -2.78
N LEU A 123 -17.14 7.87 -4.02
CA LEU A 123 -17.71 9.00 -4.78
C LEU A 123 -19.22 8.82 -4.96
N LYS A 124 -19.67 7.64 -5.40
CA LYS A 124 -21.11 7.34 -5.55
C LYS A 124 -21.87 7.53 -4.24
N LEU A 125 -21.32 7.06 -3.12
CA LEU A 125 -21.93 7.21 -1.79
C LEU A 125 -21.98 8.67 -1.34
N ALA A 126 -20.89 9.43 -1.57
CA ALA A 126 -20.82 10.84 -1.22
C ALA A 126 -21.86 11.65 -2.01
N ILE A 127 -21.98 11.41 -3.32
CA ILE A 127 -23.02 12.02 -4.17
C ILE A 127 -24.42 11.67 -3.65
N SER A 128 -24.70 10.39 -3.38
CA SER A 128 -26.03 9.98 -2.88
C SER A 128 -26.42 10.57 -1.54
N LYS A 129 -25.43 11.00 -0.75
CA LYS A 129 -25.63 11.59 0.58
C LYS A 129 -25.49 13.12 0.59
N ASN A 130 -25.28 13.74 -0.58
CA ASN A 130 -24.96 15.17 -0.69
C ASN A 130 -23.76 15.58 0.20
N LEU A 131 -22.70 14.75 0.19
CA LEU A 131 -21.45 14.91 0.94
C LEU A 131 -20.22 14.89 0.00
N LEU A 132 -20.38 15.37 -1.24
CA LEU A 132 -19.33 15.32 -2.25
C LEU A 132 -18.12 16.18 -1.85
N GLU A 133 -18.38 17.32 -1.24
CA GLU A 133 -17.41 18.28 -0.70
C GLU A 133 -16.46 17.70 0.34
N LEU A 134 -16.80 16.57 0.96
CA LEU A 134 -15.94 15.88 1.92
C LEU A 134 -14.91 14.94 1.27
N VAL A 135 -15.03 14.67 -0.03
CA VAL A 135 -14.23 13.66 -0.73
C VAL A 135 -13.54 14.19 -1.99
N VAL A 136 -13.68 15.49 -2.25
CA VAL A 136 -12.99 16.23 -3.30
C VAL A 136 -12.39 17.48 -2.68
N THR A 137 -11.33 18.00 -3.29
CA THR A 137 -10.63 19.23 -2.90
C THR A 137 -10.26 19.99 -4.15
#